data_AF-A0A9D5S5G7-F1
#
_entry.id   AF-A0A9D5S5G7-F1
#
_cell.length_a   1.000
_cell.length_b   1.000
_cell.length_c   1.000
_cell.angle_alpha   90.00
_cell.angle_beta   90.00
_cell.angle_gamma   90.00
#
_symmetry.space_group_name_H-M   'P 1'
#
loop_
_entity.id
_entity.type
_entity.pdbx_description
1 polymer ?
#
loop_
_entity_poly.entity_id
_entity_poly.type
_entity_poly.pdbx_seq_one_letter_code
_entity_poly.pdbx_strand_id
1 'polypeptide(L)'
;MNNYEQLMQEASQGNKKAFKELYSYAGSGNAEAQYYLALYYKETKGSGADSDYAYWMNKSKDNGYDAAQNSPIPEPTTEKTEQKPKIESDESLKKLLMRFSFSGRINRTEYIISIVGSVLIFLFSPEVENDIVKAIIHIVVDWFWFSQGARRLHDFGASGWYILIPVVSWIYAAFPKGDKGENEYGKAPA
;
A
#
# COMPACT_ATOMS: atom_id res chain seq x y z
N MET A 1 32.86 10.26 -16.83
CA MET A 1 31.78 9.81 -15.94
C MET A 1 30.51 10.42 -16.48
N ASN A 2 29.56 9.59 -16.89
CA ASN A 2 28.28 10.08 -17.39
C ASN A 2 27.45 10.66 -16.23
N ASN A 3 26.58 11.65 -16.49
CA ASN A 3 25.79 12.30 -15.42
C ASN A 3 24.99 11.27 -14.58
N TYR A 4 24.42 10.26 -15.23
CA TYR A 4 23.65 9.20 -14.56
C TYR A 4 24.50 8.19 -13.79
N GLU A 5 25.74 7.98 -14.21
CA GLU A 5 26.70 7.16 -13.48
C GLU A 5 27.05 7.81 -12.15
N GLN A 6 27.30 9.13 -12.15
CA GLN A 6 27.53 9.90 -10.93
C GLN A 6 26.32 9.85 -10.01
N LEU A 7 25.11 10.07 -10.55
CA LEU A 7 23.87 9.98 -9.77
C LEU A 7 23.67 8.59 -9.15
N MET A 8 24.01 7.52 -9.88
CA MET A 8 23.96 6.15 -9.38
C MET A 8 24.97 5.94 -8.24
N GLN A 9 26.21 6.37 -8.40
CA GLN A 9 27.25 6.25 -7.37
C GLN A 9 26.88 7.02 -6.09
N GLU A 10 26.40 8.26 -6.23
CA GLU A 10 25.92 9.04 -5.08
C GLU A 10 24.72 8.36 -4.40
N ALA A 11 23.79 7.82 -5.20
CA ALA A 11 22.64 7.08 -4.67
C ALA A 11 23.09 5.83 -3.90
N SER A 12 24.06 5.07 -4.41
CA SER A 12 24.64 3.88 -3.76
C SER A 12 25.32 4.24 -2.42
N GLN A 13 25.84 5.47 -2.29
CA GLN A 13 26.38 6.01 -1.04
C GLN A 13 25.32 6.56 -0.08
N GLY A 14 24.03 6.43 -0.41
CA GLY A 14 22.91 6.86 0.42
C GLY A 14 22.36 8.27 0.12
N ASN A 15 22.81 8.93 -0.96
CA ASN A 15 22.26 10.22 -1.38
C ASN A 15 20.85 10.06 -1.96
N LYS A 16 19.83 10.31 -1.12
CA LYS A 16 18.41 10.23 -1.50
C LYS A 16 18.04 11.20 -2.63
N LYS A 17 18.71 12.35 -2.74
CA LYS A 17 18.44 13.33 -3.81
C LYS A 17 18.91 12.79 -5.16
N ALA A 18 20.13 12.25 -5.21
CA ALA A 18 20.68 11.63 -6.42
C ALA A 18 19.81 10.45 -6.90
N PHE A 19 19.34 9.61 -5.99
CA PHE A 19 18.39 8.53 -6.32
C PHE A 19 17.10 9.09 -6.94
N LYS A 20 16.49 10.11 -6.31
CA LYS A 20 15.24 10.70 -6.79
C LYS A 20 15.40 11.31 -8.19
N GLU A 21 16.52 11.96 -8.45
CA GLU A 21 16.83 12.52 -9.77
C GLU A 21 17.02 11.40 -10.81
N LEU A 22 17.84 10.39 -10.52
CA LEU A 22 18.03 9.23 -11.40
C LEU A 22 16.71 8.53 -11.72
N TYR A 23 15.87 8.31 -10.71
CA TYR A 23 14.55 7.70 -10.85
C TYR A 23 13.61 8.55 -11.72
N SER A 24 13.65 9.88 -11.57
CA SER A 24 12.86 10.81 -12.39
C SER A 24 13.24 10.71 -13.87
N TYR A 25 14.54 10.72 -14.20
CA TYR A 25 15.01 10.60 -15.58
C TYR A 25 14.69 9.23 -16.20
N ALA A 26 14.79 8.15 -15.42
CA ALA A 26 14.40 6.83 -15.88
C ALA A 26 12.88 6.76 -16.16
N GLY A 27 12.08 7.40 -15.31
CA GLY A 27 10.63 7.54 -15.44
C GLY A 27 10.20 8.35 -16.66
N SER A 28 10.98 9.36 -17.06
CA SER A 28 10.73 10.16 -18.27
C SER A 28 11.10 9.47 -19.57
N GLY A 29 11.52 8.19 -19.53
CA GLY A 29 11.85 7.41 -20.73
C GLY A 29 13.31 7.48 -21.16
N ASN A 30 14.21 8.11 -20.38
CA ASN A 30 15.62 8.17 -20.76
C ASN A 30 16.27 6.78 -20.65
N ALA A 31 16.68 6.22 -21.79
CA ALA A 31 17.20 4.86 -21.89
C ALA A 31 18.48 4.64 -21.06
N GLU A 32 19.36 5.64 -21.01
CA GLU A 32 20.60 5.59 -20.24
C GLU A 32 20.32 5.67 -18.72
N ALA A 33 19.41 6.54 -18.28
CA ALA A 33 19.01 6.62 -16.88
C ALA A 33 18.34 5.32 -16.41
N GLN A 34 17.56 4.65 -17.26
CA GLN A 34 16.98 3.34 -16.96
C GLN A 34 18.06 2.27 -16.77
N TYR A 35 19.13 2.30 -17.59
CA TYR A 35 20.27 1.40 -17.43
C TYR A 35 20.99 1.60 -16.09
N TYR A 36 21.31 2.84 -15.74
CA TYR A 36 21.99 3.14 -14.47
C TYR A 36 21.11 2.88 -13.25
N LEU A 37 19.79 3.09 -13.35
CA LEU A 37 18.85 2.71 -12.30
C LEU A 37 18.77 1.19 -12.12
N ALA A 38 18.84 0.42 -13.21
CA ALA A 38 18.93 -1.04 -13.12
C ALA A 38 20.20 -1.44 -12.35
N LEU A 39 21.36 -0.89 -12.73
CA LEU A 39 22.63 -1.17 -12.04
C LEU A 39 22.59 -0.79 -10.55
N TYR A 40 21.98 0.34 -10.20
CA TYR A 40 21.76 0.73 -8.81
C TYR A 40 21.02 -0.36 -8.01
N TYR A 41 19.95 -0.93 -8.57
CA TYR A 41 19.23 -2.01 -7.89
C TYR A 41 20.09 -3.26 -7.74
N LYS A 42 20.82 -3.64 -8.78
CA LYS A 42 21.72 -4.81 -8.75
C LYS A 42 22.80 -4.69 -7.66
N GLU A 43 23.37 -3.49 -7.50
CA GLU A 43 24.40 -3.22 -6.49
C GLU A 43 23.83 -3.19 -5.07
N THR A 44 22.69 -2.52 -4.88
CA THR A 44 22.15 -2.26 -3.54
C THR A 44 21.28 -3.37 -2.96
N LYS A 45 20.57 -4.13 -3.81
CA LYS A 45 19.59 -5.14 -3.37
C LYS A 45 20.04 -6.59 -3.57
N GLY A 46 21.17 -6.85 -4.24
CA GLY A 46 21.71 -8.20 -4.41
C GLY A 46 20.68 -9.18 -5.00
N SER A 47 20.43 -10.32 -4.34
CA SER A 47 19.44 -11.33 -4.77
C SER A 47 17.99 -10.83 -4.82
N GLY A 48 17.65 -9.79 -4.05
CA GLY A 48 16.35 -9.14 -4.10
C GLY A 48 16.18 -8.12 -5.24
N ALA A 49 17.24 -7.88 -6.01
CA ALA A 49 17.27 -6.90 -7.10
C ALA A 49 16.73 -7.42 -8.43
N ASP A 50 16.63 -8.74 -8.60
CA ASP A 50 16.52 -9.36 -9.93
C ASP A 50 15.28 -8.89 -10.71
N SER A 51 14.17 -8.65 -10.01
CA SER A 51 12.92 -8.13 -10.62
C SER A 51 13.04 -6.66 -11.06
N ASP A 52 13.50 -5.78 -10.17
CA ASP A 52 13.69 -4.35 -10.46
C ASP A 52 14.80 -4.14 -11.51
N TYR A 53 15.90 -4.90 -11.40
CA TYR A 53 16.99 -4.92 -12.38
C TYR A 53 16.47 -5.31 -13.76
N ALA A 54 15.77 -6.45 -13.87
CA ALA A 54 15.26 -6.94 -15.14
C ALA A 54 14.24 -5.96 -15.77
N TYR A 55 13.35 -5.37 -14.96
CA TYR A 55 12.37 -4.39 -15.44
C TYR A 55 13.04 -3.17 -16.08
N TRP A 56 13.95 -2.52 -15.35
CA TRP A 56 14.61 -1.31 -15.84
C TRP A 56 15.61 -1.59 -16.96
N MET A 57 16.26 -2.77 -16.94
CA MET A 57 17.17 -3.19 -18.01
C MET A 57 16.42 -3.47 -19.31
N ASN A 58 15.27 -4.16 -19.27
CA ASN A 58 14.44 -4.38 -20.46
C ASN A 58 13.93 -3.07 -21.03
N LYS A 59 13.46 -2.16 -20.16
CA LYS A 59 13.00 -0.84 -20.59
C LYS A 59 14.12 -0.03 -21.27
N SER A 60 15.34 -0.13 -20.76
CA SER A 60 16.52 0.51 -21.36
C SER A 60 16.85 -0.08 -22.74
N LYS A 61 16.75 -1.42 -22.89
CA LYS A 61 16.91 -2.11 -24.18
C LYS A 61 15.83 -1.71 -25.18
N ASP A 62 14.57 -1.66 -24.76
CA ASP A 62 13.43 -1.26 -25.58
C ASP A 62 13.57 0.18 -26.09
N ASN A 63 14.14 1.06 -25.25
CA ASN A 63 14.45 2.44 -25.61
C ASN A 63 15.80 2.59 -26.34
N GLY A 64 16.43 1.49 -26.75
CA GLY A 64 17.56 1.46 -27.67
C GLY A 64 18.92 1.85 -27.07
N TYR A 65 19.15 1.66 -25.77
CA TYR A 65 20.47 1.95 -25.20
C TYR A 65 21.47 0.82 -25.49
N ASP A 66 22.53 1.12 -26.26
CA ASP A 66 23.51 0.14 -26.73
C ASP A 66 24.19 -0.64 -25.59
N ALA A 67 24.54 0.03 -24.48
CA ALA A 67 25.17 -0.64 -23.35
C ALA A 67 24.22 -1.58 -22.60
N ALA A 68 22.90 -1.34 -22.68
CA ALA A 68 21.91 -2.25 -22.13
C ALA A 68 21.83 -3.54 -22.95
N GLN A 69 21.91 -3.48 -24.28
CA GLN A 69 21.75 -4.64 -25.17
C GLN A 69 22.70 -5.79 -24.84
N ASN A 70 23.95 -5.48 -24.52
CA ASN A 70 24.99 -6.47 -24.18
C ASN A 70 24.96 -6.93 -22.71
N SER A 71 24.09 -6.35 -21.88
CA SER A 71 24.00 -6.72 -20.48
C SER A 71 23.16 -8.00 -20.31
N PRO A 72 23.70 -9.04 -19.63
CA PRO A 72 22.96 -10.26 -19.35
C PRO A 72 21.78 -9.93 -18.44
N ILE A 73 20.57 -10.16 -18.94
CA ILE A 73 19.38 -10.19 -18.09
C ILE A 73 19.49 -11.53 -17.35
N PRO A 74 19.47 -11.56 -16.01
CA PRO A 74 19.34 -12.84 -15.31
C PRO A 74 18.10 -13.53 -15.89
N GLU A 75 18.27 -14.76 -16.37
CA GLU A 75 17.11 -15.58 -16.73
C GLU A 75 16.13 -15.52 -15.56
N PRO A 76 14.80 -15.48 -15.80
CA PRO A 76 13.82 -15.50 -14.74
C PRO A 76 14.12 -16.71 -13.88
N THR A 77 14.82 -16.47 -12.78
CA THR A 77 15.24 -17.47 -11.83
C THR A 77 13.94 -17.97 -11.28
N THR A 78 13.52 -19.18 -11.71
CA THR A 78 12.40 -19.91 -11.13
C THR A 78 12.49 -19.69 -9.65
N GLU A 79 11.50 -18.99 -9.09
CA GLU A 79 11.48 -18.52 -7.72
C GLU A 79 11.98 -19.64 -6.80
N LYS A 80 13.26 -19.58 -6.41
CA LYS A 80 13.60 -20.02 -5.08
C LYS A 80 13.16 -18.88 -4.21
N THR A 81 11.89 -18.98 -3.80
CA THR A 81 11.28 -18.20 -2.74
C THR A 81 12.32 -18.08 -1.63
N GLU A 82 13.04 -16.96 -1.57
CA GLU A 82 13.68 -16.55 -0.33
C GLU A 82 12.52 -16.46 0.65
N GLN A 83 12.42 -17.46 1.53
CA GLN A 83 11.63 -17.35 2.73
C GLN A 83 12.28 -16.24 3.57
N LYS A 84 12.01 -14.98 3.22
CA LYS A 84 11.83 -13.95 4.25
C LYS A 84 10.84 -14.61 5.21
N PRO A 85 11.18 -14.78 6.51
CA PRO A 85 10.26 -15.44 7.42
C PRO A 85 8.91 -14.79 7.22
N LYS A 86 7.94 -15.58 6.76
CA LYS A 86 6.56 -15.14 6.66
C LYS A 86 6.13 -15.02 8.11
N ILE A 87 6.52 -13.93 8.75
CA ILE A 87 6.06 -13.63 10.08
C ILE A 87 4.57 -13.46 9.86
N GLU A 88 3.80 -14.44 10.28
CA GLU A 88 2.34 -14.44 10.18
C GLU A 88 1.77 -13.14 10.79
N SER A 89 2.52 -12.53 11.72
CA SER A 89 2.28 -11.20 12.24
C SER A 89 2.36 -10.09 11.19
N ASP A 90 3.29 -10.06 10.21
CA ASP A 90 3.39 -8.97 9.22
C ASP A 90 2.19 -8.93 8.28
N GLU A 91 1.70 -10.10 7.84
CA GLU A 91 0.48 -10.19 7.01
C GLU A 91 -0.77 -9.87 7.84
N SER A 92 -0.83 -10.38 9.07
CA SER A 92 -1.93 -10.10 10.01
C SER A 92 -1.97 -8.63 10.42
N LEU A 93 -0.82 -8.00 10.67
CA LEU A 93 -0.68 -6.58 10.99
C LEU A 93 -1.04 -5.72 9.80
N LYS A 94 -0.60 -6.07 8.58
CA LYS A 94 -1.05 -5.38 7.36
C LYS A 94 -2.57 -5.46 7.21
N LYS A 95 -3.15 -6.65 7.43
CA LYS A 95 -4.60 -6.85 7.37
C LYS A 95 -5.33 -6.06 8.46
N LEU A 96 -4.77 -5.99 9.67
CA LEU A 96 -5.29 -5.19 10.79
C LEU A 96 -5.23 -3.70 10.46
N LEU A 97 -4.08 -3.20 10.00
CA LEU A 97 -3.87 -1.81 9.62
C LEU A 97 -4.74 -1.40 8.44
N MET A 98 -5.00 -2.31 7.49
CA MET A 98 -5.99 -2.08 6.43
C MET A 98 -7.39 -1.84 6.97
N ARG A 99 -7.76 -2.32 8.17
CA ARG A 99 -9.04 -1.96 8.80
C ARG A 99 -9.08 -0.50 9.27
N PHE A 100 -7.95 0.17 9.47
CA PHE A 100 -7.90 1.60 9.82
C PHE A 100 -7.81 2.52 8.59
N SER A 101 -7.78 1.95 7.39
CA SER A 101 -7.80 2.68 6.13
C SER A 101 -9.23 2.90 5.63
N PHE A 102 -9.45 4.00 4.91
CA PHE A 102 -10.70 4.30 4.21
C PHE A 102 -10.84 3.57 2.87
N SER A 103 -9.78 2.86 2.43
CA SER A 103 -9.78 2.18 1.14
C SER A 103 -10.44 0.81 1.19
N GLY A 104 -11.13 0.46 0.11
CA GLY A 104 -11.76 -0.84 -0.11
C GLY A 104 -13.20 -0.92 0.41
N ARG A 105 -13.70 -2.15 0.46
CA ARG A 105 -15.10 -2.48 0.79
C ARG A 105 -15.15 -3.42 1.99
N ILE A 106 -16.30 -3.48 2.66
CA ILE A 106 -16.52 -4.33 3.83
C ILE A 106 -17.91 -4.95 3.78
N ASN A 107 -17.98 -6.24 4.09
CA ASN A 107 -19.24 -6.97 4.16
C ASN A 107 -20.04 -6.55 5.43
N ARG A 108 -21.35 -6.83 5.41
CA ARG A 108 -22.23 -6.47 6.54
C ARG A 108 -21.80 -7.07 7.88
N THR A 109 -21.28 -8.30 7.87
CA THR A 109 -20.95 -9.05 9.09
C THR A 109 -19.77 -8.41 9.79
N GLU A 110 -18.71 -8.09 9.04
CA GLU A 110 -17.55 -7.39 9.56
C GLU A 110 -17.91 -5.97 10.01
N TYR A 111 -18.79 -5.27 9.28
CA TYR A 111 -19.25 -3.94 9.70
C TYR A 111 -20.01 -3.98 11.03
N ILE A 112 -20.91 -4.95 11.23
CA ILE A 112 -21.64 -5.13 12.49
C ILE A 112 -20.68 -5.46 13.64
N ILE A 113 -19.71 -6.36 13.43
CA ILE A 113 -18.70 -6.69 14.44
C ILE A 113 -17.90 -5.45 14.83
N SER A 114 -17.49 -4.63 13.86
CA SER A 114 -16.80 -3.37 14.10
C SER A 114 -17.64 -2.39 14.93
N ILE A 115 -18.93 -2.23 14.61
CA ILE A 115 -19.84 -1.36 15.39
C ILE A 115 -19.97 -1.87 16.82
N VAL A 116 -20.23 -3.16 17.00
CA VAL A 116 -20.38 -3.77 18.34
C VAL A 116 -19.11 -3.57 19.15
N GLY A 117 -17.94 -3.81 18.57
CA GLY A 117 -16.65 -3.56 19.21
C GLY A 117 -16.47 -2.11 19.65
N SER A 118 -16.75 -1.14 18.77
CA SER A 118 -16.68 0.29 19.09
C SER A 118 -17.65 0.69 20.21
N VAL A 119 -18.88 0.18 20.19
CA VAL A 119 -19.89 0.44 21.24
C VAL A 119 -19.45 -0.14 22.58
N LEU A 120 -18.89 -1.36 22.60
CA LEU A 120 -18.37 -1.94 23.84
C LEU A 120 -17.24 -1.09 24.41
N ILE A 121 -16.26 -0.67 23.60
CA ILE A 121 -15.17 0.19 24.07
C ILE A 121 -15.72 1.50 24.64
N PHE A 122 -16.71 2.12 23.97
CA PHE A 122 -17.35 3.33 24.46
C PHE A 122 -18.06 3.12 25.81
N LEU A 123 -18.78 2.00 25.98
CA LEU A 123 -19.48 1.67 27.22
C LEU A 123 -18.54 1.41 28.40
N PHE A 124 -17.38 0.80 28.17
CA PHE A 124 -16.38 0.52 29.21
C PHE A 124 -15.38 1.67 29.41
N SER A 125 -15.35 2.66 28.52
CA SER A 125 -14.42 3.79 28.63
C SER A 125 -14.55 4.64 29.90
N PRO A 126 -15.70 4.76 30.60
CA PRO A 126 -15.79 5.51 31.84
C PRO A 126 -14.87 5.01 32.96
N GLU A 127 -14.45 3.74 32.91
CA GLU A 127 -13.51 3.14 33.89
C GLU A 127 -12.08 3.69 33.76
N VAL A 128 -11.77 4.42 32.68
CA VAL A 128 -10.46 5.04 32.48
C VAL A 128 -10.38 6.37 33.24
N GLU A 129 -9.67 6.36 34.37
CA GLU A 129 -9.49 7.55 35.22
C GLU A 129 -8.73 8.69 34.53
N ASN A 130 -7.75 8.37 33.67
CA ASN A 130 -6.93 9.38 33.02
C ASN A 130 -7.64 9.98 31.79
N ASP A 131 -8.02 11.25 31.88
CA ASP A 131 -8.74 11.96 30.81
C ASP A 131 -7.97 12.04 29.48
N ILE A 132 -6.64 12.17 29.51
CA ILE A 132 -5.82 12.23 28.28
C ILE A 132 -5.83 10.86 27.60
N VAL A 133 -5.62 9.79 28.36
CA VAL A 133 -5.66 8.42 27.84
C VAL A 133 -7.04 8.10 27.27
N LYS A 134 -8.09 8.48 27.99
CA LYS A 134 -9.49 8.34 27.55
C LYS A 134 -9.75 9.09 26.24
N ALA A 135 -9.25 10.33 26.08
CA ALA A 135 -9.37 11.09 24.85
C ALA A 135 -8.65 10.41 23.67
N ILE A 136 -7.44 9.89 23.88
CA ILE A 136 -6.69 9.16 22.85
C ILE A 136 -7.46 7.91 22.40
N ILE A 137 -8.01 7.14 23.35
CA ILE A 137 -8.83 5.96 23.04
C ILE A 137 -10.02 6.34 22.15
N HIS A 138 -10.76 7.39 22.51
CA HIS A 138 -11.90 7.85 21.71
C HIS A 138 -11.50 8.29 20.31
N ILE A 139 -10.42 9.05 20.16
CA ILE A 139 -9.93 9.47 18.82
C ILE A 139 -9.64 8.25 17.93
N VAL A 140 -9.01 7.21 18.49
CA VAL A 140 -8.70 5.98 17.73
C VAL A 140 -9.97 5.20 17.38
N VAL A 141 -10.92 5.09 18.32
CA VAL A 141 -12.19 4.39 18.12
C VAL A 141 -13.08 5.12 17.10
N ASP A 142 -13.15 6.45 17.17
CA ASP A 142 -13.90 7.28 16.25
C ASP A 142 -13.31 7.19 14.84
N TRP A 143 -11.98 7.27 14.72
CA TRP A 143 -11.30 7.08 13.44
C TRP A 143 -11.62 5.70 12.83
N PHE A 144 -11.54 4.65 13.66
CA PHE A 144 -11.91 3.31 13.24
C PHE A 144 -13.38 3.27 12.78
N TRP A 145 -14.31 3.83 13.55
CA TRP A 145 -15.74 3.86 13.20
C TRP A 145 -15.99 4.56 11.87
N PHE A 146 -15.38 5.73 11.64
CA PHE A 146 -15.46 6.45 10.37
C PHE A 146 -14.89 5.64 9.21
N SER A 147 -13.74 4.99 9.40
CA SER A 147 -13.11 4.17 8.36
C SER A 147 -14.01 3.00 7.93
N GLN A 148 -14.63 2.31 8.89
CA GLN A 148 -15.50 1.16 8.61
C GLN A 148 -16.82 1.61 7.96
N GLY A 149 -17.37 2.73 8.43
CA GLY A 149 -18.57 3.34 7.87
C GLY A 149 -18.41 3.76 6.42
N ALA A 150 -17.31 4.47 6.10
CA ALA A 150 -16.97 4.84 4.72
C ALA A 150 -16.84 3.62 3.80
N ARG A 151 -16.17 2.57 4.26
CA ARG A 151 -16.01 1.32 3.50
C ARG A 151 -17.33 0.57 3.30
N ARG A 152 -18.28 0.70 4.23
CA ARG A 152 -19.62 0.13 4.06
C ARG A 152 -20.39 0.89 3.00
N LEU A 153 -20.25 2.21 2.95
CA LEU A 153 -20.84 3.06 1.89
C LEU A 153 -20.24 2.75 0.52
N HIS A 154 -18.93 2.52 0.46
CA HIS A 154 -18.24 2.07 -0.74
C HIS A 154 -18.77 0.74 -1.28
N ASP A 155 -19.32 -0.14 -0.44
CA ASP A 155 -19.98 -1.38 -0.90
C ASP A 155 -21.24 -1.13 -1.74
N PHE A 156 -21.81 0.08 -1.68
CA PHE A 156 -22.96 0.52 -2.47
C PHE A 156 -22.60 1.55 -3.55
N GLY A 157 -21.30 1.75 -3.82
CA GLY A 157 -20.82 2.79 -4.74
C GLY A 157 -21.12 4.22 -4.27
N ALA A 158 -21.40 4.41 -2.97
CA ALA A 158 -21.66 5.72 -2.40
C ALA A 158 -20.38 6.32 -1.81
N SER A 159 -20.29 7.65 -1.80
CA SER A 159 -19.16 8.36 -1.19
C SER A 159 -19.07 8.10 0.31
N GLY A 160 -17.85 7.88 0.83
CA GLY A 160 -17.61 7.70 2.27
C GLY A 160 -18.06 8.88 3.14
N TRP A 161 -18.22 10.09 2.57
CA TRP A 161 -18.66 11.29 3.29
C TRP A 161 -20.07 11.20 3.88
N TYR A 162 -20.94 10.32 3.36
CA TYR A 162 -22.28 10.13 3.90
C TYR A 162 -22.28 9.62 5.35
N ILE A 163 -21.14 9.12 5.85
CA ILE A 163 -20.98 8.68 7.24
C ILE A 163 -21.18 9.81 8.27
N LEU A 164 -21.00 11.07 7.86
CA LEU A 164 -21.22 12.24 8.72
C LEU A 164 -22.70 12.47 9.05
N ILE A 165 -23.61 11.79 8.34
CA ILE A 165 -25.04 11.85 8.60
C ILE A 165 -25.37 10.75 9.64
N PRO A 166 -25.78 11.10 10.88
CA PRO A 166 -25.84 10.14 12.00
C PRO A 166 -26.72 8.90 11.76
N VAL A 167 -27.77 9.03 10.94
CA VAL A 167 -28.70 7.94 10.64
C VAL A 167 -28.18 6.96 9.59
N VAL A 168 -27.21 7.37 8.77
CA VAL A 168 -26.72 6.58 7.64
C VAL A 168 -26.02 5.31 8.13
N SER A 169 -25.23 5.38 9.19
CA SER A 169 -24.54 4.20 9.74
C SER A 169 -25.51 3.07 10.12
N TRP A 170 -26.60 3.42 10.80
CA TRP A 170 -27.62 2.47 11.26
C TRP A 170 -28.45 1.90 10.11
N ILE A 171 -28.77 2.75 9.14
CA ILE A 171 -29.43 2.36 7.89
C ILE A 171 -28.56 1.33 7.16
N TYR A 172 -27.30 1.64 6.86
CA TYR A 172 -26.44 0.76 6.06
C TYR A 172 -26.00 -0.53 6.77
N ALA A 173 -26.15 -0.60 8.11
CA ALA A 173 -26.09 -1.85 8.86
C ALA A 173 -27.33 -2.74 8.65
N ALA A 174 -28.51 -2.15 8.41
CA ALA A 174 -29.78 -2.86 8.23
C ALA A 174 -30.08 -3.27 6.78
N PHE A 175 -29.49 -2.62 5.76
CA PHE A 175 -29.78 -2.92 4.34
C PHE A 175 -29.08 -4.20 3.79
N PRO A 176 -29.63 -4.85 2.74
CA PRO A 176 -29.11 -6.10 2.16
C PRO A 176 -27.72 -5.98 1.51
N LYS A 177 -27.22 -7.11 0.98
CA LYS A 177 -25.89 -7.26 0.35
C LYS A 177 -25.63 -6.13 -0.66
N GLY A 178 -24.47 -5.46 -0.57
CA GLY A 178 -24.08 -4.42 -1.51
C GLY A 178 -23.71 -4.96 -2.88
N ASP A 179 -23.04 -4.14 -3.68
CA ASP A 179 -22.80 -4.40 -5.09
C ASP A 179 -21.99 -5.69 -5.28
N LYS A 180 -22.61 -6.63 -6.01
CA LYS A 180 -22.05 -7.95 -6.33
C LYS A 180 -20.88 -7.87 -7.31
N GLY A 181 -20.81 -6.80 -8.10
CA GLY A 181 -19.75 -6.55 -9.09
C GLY A 181 -18.62 -5.68 -8.53
N GLU A 182 -17.57 -5.48 -9.33
CA GLU A 182 -16.54 -4.48 -9.05
C GLU A 182 -17.13 -3.07 -9.21
N ASN A 183 -16.76 -2.15 -8.32
CA ASN A 183 -17.15 -0.74 -8.38
C ASN A 183 -15.89 0.15 -8.25
N GLU A 184 -16.07 1.47 -8.23
CA GLU A 184 -14.96 2.44 -8.16
C GLU A 184 -14.08 2.31 -6.91
N TYR A 185 -14.56 1.61 -5.86
CA TYR A 185 -13.85 1.35 -4.61
C TYR A 185 -13.22 -0.05 -4.53
N GLY A 186 -13.29 -0.82 -5.63
CA GLY A 186 -12.58 -2.09 -5.82
C GLY A 186 -13.50 -3.32 -5.90
N LYS A 187 -12.89 -4.51 -5.82
CA LYS A 187 -13.56 -5.80 -5.95
C LYS A 187 -14.44 -6.14 -4.76
N ALA A 188 -15.43 -7.02 -4.99
CA ALA A 188 -16.35 -7.50 -3.95
C ALA A 188 -15.59 -8.01 -2.73
N PRO A 189 -15.99 -7.61 -1.51
CA PRO A 189 -15.45 -8.24 -0.32
C PRO A 189 -15.83 -9.72 -0.38
N ALA A 190 -14.85 -10.58 -0.10
CA ALA A 190 -15.02 -12.02 -0.07
C ALA A 190 -16.01 -12.46 1.03
#